data_AF-A0A9P7FUT0-F1
#
_entry.id   AF-A0A9P7FUT0-F1
#
_cell.length_a   1.000
_cell.length_b   1.000
_cell.length_c   1.000
_cell.angle_alpha   90.00
_cell.angle_beta   90.00
_cell.angle_gamma   90.00
#
_symmetry.space_group_name_H-M   'P 1'
#
loop_
_entity.id
_entity.type
_entity.pdbx_description
1 polymer ?
#
loop_
_entity_poly.entity_id
_entity_poly.type
_entity_poly.pdbx_seq_one_letter_code
_entity_poly.pdbx_strand_id
1 'polypeptide(L)'
;MSLSIGGDDITEFLYVLFQRIKFPYRDLDLTRAYDWNVMEDLKNRLCTLSEGDVALNLYDFVVRRPDRPTEKYGLRAYDEIILAPMCLFEPRVVEFDRKRVGLRPPSSHNVTEEIIDHQTERVTSAMLISTQHLMPAGHPTDSPTKKGPTGGTSLPGTSTPAEQLDPQAVVMDESNPNPSGAGTLTEEGIEIIDVEYESKLPTPVHPGAGGASAEAVNGHNALAGAGSQTPVYPGGYPIDVYFEASKLPLDVAIFNSARVAGGDDKIRKYLQAVLVIGGTAHIPGISHALESRLQAIATPLVPNMEKVQIIPPPKEVDPIVLAWKGAAVLGKMDGVSDLWVTQADWDTLGMRALKERCFYL
;
A
#
# COMPACT_ATOMS: atom_id res chain seq x y z
N MET A 1 -3.92 -0.31 5.45
CA MET A 1 -3.15 -1.04 4.42
C MET A 1 -2.12 -1.90 5.14
N SER A 2 -1.86 -3.10 4.65
CA SER A 2 -0.75 -3.96 5.12
C SER A 2 0.01 -4.46 3.91
N LEU A 3 1.31 -4.69 4.06
CA LEU A 3 2.18 -5.22 2.99
C LEU A 3 2.53 -6.67 3.28
N SER A 4 2.68 -7.48 2.24
CA SER A 4 3.04 -8.90 2.33
C SER A 4 4.55 -9.13 2.28
N ILE A 5 5.34 -8.12 2.66
CA ILE A 5 6.81 -8.09 2.64
C ILE A 5 7.33 -7.60 3.99
N GLY A 6 8.42 -8.19 4.49
CA GLY A 6 8.98 -7.84 5.80
C GLY A 6 10.42 -8.32 5.99
N GLY A 7 10.80 -8.51 7.26
CA GLY A 7 12.16 -8.93 7.64
C GLY A 7 12.56 -10.31 7.10
N ASP A 8 11.59 -11.20 6.91
CA ASP A 8 11.81 -12.58 6.47
C ASP A 8 12.15 -12.64 4.97
N ASP A 9 11.53 -11.79 4.15
CA ASP A 9 11.85 -11.63 2.72
C ASP A 9 13.31 -11.22 2.49
N ILE A 10 13.85 -10.38 3.37
CA ILE A 10 15.25 -9.97 3.33
C ILE A 10 16.14 -11.19 3.63
N THR A 11 15.75 -12.06 4.56
CA THR A 11 16.46 -13.32 4.86
C THR A 11 16.40 -14.30 3.68
N GLU A 12 15.24 -14.48 3.06
CA GLU A 12 15.06 -15.34 1.88
C GLU A 12 15.81 -14.80 0.65
N PHE A 13 15.77 -13.49 0.40
CA PHE A 13 16.47 -12.89 -0.74
C PHE A 13 17.99 -12.85 -0.53
N LEU A 14 18.47 -12.60 0.69
CA LEU A 14 19.89 -12.72 1.05
C LEU A 14 20.41 -14.16 0.83
N TYR A 15 19.59 -15.18 1.14
CA TYR A 15 19.91 -16.59 0.84
C TYR A 15 20.05 -16.82 -0.67
N VAL A 16 19.13 -16.32 -1.50
CA VAL A 16 19.21 -16.42 -2.97
C VAL A 16 20.44 -15.69 -3.53
N LEU A 17 20.79 -14.52 -2.99
CA LEU A 17 22.00 -13.78 -3.37
C LEU A 17 23.28 -14.55 -2.98
N PHE A 18 23.36 -15.06 -1.75
CA PHE A 18 24.48 -15.86 -1.28
C PHE A 18 24.67 -17.18 -2.06
N GLN A 19 23.60 -17.80 -2.55
CA GLN A 19 23.72 -18.94 -3.47
C GLN A 19 24.48 -18.57 -4.76
N ARG A 20 24.27 -17.37 -5.33
CA ARG A 20 24.93 -16.92 -6.57
C ARG A 20 26.45 -16.78 -6.40
N ILE A 21 26.91 -16.28 -5.25
CA ILE A 21 28.33 -16.24 -4.86
C ILE A 21 28.86 -17.57 -4.26
N LYS A 22 28.10 -18.68 -4.40
CA LYS A 22 28.51 -20.04 -4.04
C LYS A 22 28.79 -20.23 -2.54
N PHE A 23 27.88 -19.73 -1.70
CA PHE A 23 27.91 -19.73 -0.24
C PHE A 23 28.70 -20.90 0.39
N PRO A 24 29.58 -20.66 1.40
CA PRO A 24 30.46 -21.68 1.95
C PRO A 24 29.71 -22.87 2.57
N TYR A 25 28.59 -22.61 3.22
CA TYR A 25 27.78 -23.61 3.91
C TYR A 25 26.75 -24.19 2.92
N ARG A 26 27.12 -25.30 2.26
CA ARG A 26 26.45 -25.83 1.06
C ARG A 26 25.16 -26.61 1.32
N ASP A 27 24.99 -27.16 2.52
CA ASP A 27 23.83 -27.94 2.94
C ASP A 27 22.80 -27.14 3.77
N LEU A 28 22.90 -25.80 3.71
CA LEU A 28 21.96 -24.82 4.25
C LEU A 28 20.55 -24.96 3.65
N ASP A 29 19.54 -24.98 4.49
CA ASP A 29 18.14 -25.25 4.12
C ASP A 29 17.20 -24.43 5.00
N LEU A 30 16.53 -23.43 4.42
CA LEU A 30 15.68 -22.50 5.17
C LEU A 30 14.49 -23.16 5.89
N THR A 31 14.15 -24.42 5.57
CA THR A 31 13.10 -25.15 6.31
C THR A 31 13.53 -25.57 7.73
N ARG A 32 14.83 -25.48 8.05
CA ARG A 32 15.39 -25.89 9.35
C ARG A 32 15.67 -24.66 10.21
N ALA A 33 15.11 -24.62 11.42
CA ALA A 33 15.22 -23.46 12.31
C ALA A 33 16.67 -23.02 12.62
N TYR A 34 17.63 -23.95 12.73
CA TYR A 34 19.03 -23.60 12.95
C TYR A 34 19.72 -23.01 11.71
N ASP A 35 19.29 -23.37 10.50
CA ASP A 35 19.78 -22.85 9.23
C ASP A 35 19.16 -21.46 8.95
N TRP A 36 17.87 -21.30 9.23
CA TRP A 36 17.20 -19.99 9.27
C TRP A 36 17.92 -19.02 10.22
N ASN A 37 18.20 -19.44 11.45
CA ASN A 37 18.89 -18.61 12.44
C ASN A 37 20.31 -18.18 12.01
N VAL A 38 21.01 -18.96 11.17
CA VAL A 38 22.30 -18.54 10.60
C VAL A 38 22.10 -17.43 9.57
N MET A 39 21.09 -17.54 8.71
CA MET A 39 20.76 -16.48 7.75
C MET A 39 20.22 -15.22 8.43
N GLU A 40 19.51 -15.37 9.55
CA GLU A 40 19.00 -14.28 10.36
C GLU A 40 20.12 -13.51 11.10
N ASP A 41 21.10 -14.22 11.69
CA ASP A 41 22.34 -13.62 12.22
C ASP A 41 23.12 -12.87 11.13
N LEU A 42 23.25 -13.46 9.94
CA LEU A 42 23.93 -12.85 8.80
C LEU A 42 23.19 -11.60 8.31
N LYS A 43 21.86 -11.62 8.17
CA LYS A 43 21.07 -10.42 7.85
C LYS A 43 21.30 -9.32 8.89
N ASN A 44 21.09 -9.63 10.17
CA ASN A 44 21.10 -8.64 11.24
C ASN A 44 22.51 -8.08 11.54
N ARG A 45 23.59 -8.75 11.10
CA ARG A 45 24.97 -8.28 11.20
C ARG A 45 25.53 -7.62 9.95
N LEU A 46 25.01 -7.94 8.76
CA LEU A 46 25.62 -7.54 7.49
C LEU A 46 24.75 -6.60 6.66
N CYS A 47 23.41 -6.73 6.69
CA CYS A 47 22.55 -5.98 5.79
C CYS A 47 22.50 -4.49 6.13
N THR A 48 22.62 -3.65 5.10
CA THR A 48 22.71 -2.19 5.22
C THR A 48 22.07 -1.51 4.02
N LEU A 49 21.54 -0.31 4.21
CA LEU A 49 21.08 0.62 3.18
C LEU A 49 21.92 1.92 3.17
N SER A 50 23.06 1.89 3.86
CA SER A 50 24.10 2.92 3.82
C SER A 50 25.12 2.57 2.74
N GLU A 51 25.11 3.33 1.64
CA GLU A 51 25.99 3.13 0.48
C GLU A 51 27.48 3.18 0.86
N GLY A 52 27.84 3.96 1.89
CA GLY A 52 29.22 4.10 2.37
C GLY A 52 29.80 2.84 3.03
N ASP A 53 28.96 1.89 3.43
CA ASP A 53 29.38 0.62 4.04
C ASP A 53 29.58 -0.51 3.00
N VAL A 54 29.26 -0.26 1.72
CA VAL A 54 29.28 -1.26 0.65
C VAL A 54 30.70 -1.44 0.10
N ALA A 55 31.42 -2.44 0.64
CA ALA A 55 32.77 -2.79 0.24
C ALA A 55 32.96 -4.32 0.15
N LEU A 56 33.93 -4.77 -0.65
CA LEU A 56 34.23 -6.21 -0.83
C LEU A 56 34.92 -6.76 0.43
N ASN A 57 34.12 -7.28 1.34
CA ASN A 57 34.55 -7.64 2.69
C ASN A 57 34.65 -9.17 2.85
N LEU A 58 35.44 -9.59 3.84
CA LEU A 58 35.52 -10.97 4.30
C LEU A 58 34.95 -11.05 5.73
N TYR A 59 33.80 -11.67 5.85
CA TYR A 59 33.09 -11.89 7.11
C TYR A 59 33.29 -13.32 7.60
N ASP A 60 33.12 -13.56 8.90
CA ASP A 60 33.06 -14.91 9.46
C ASP A 60 31.76 -15.18 10.22
N PHE A 61 31.30 -16.42 10.12
CA PHE A 61 30.09 -16.90 10.77
C PHE A 61 30.29 -18.33 11.28
N VAL A 62 29.42 -18.73 12.21
CA VAL A 62 29.53 -19.98 12.96
C VAL A 62 28.22 -20.74 12.83
N VAL A 63 28.29 -21.97 12.34
CA VAL A 63 27.14 -22.87 12.17
C VAL A 63 27.14 -23.87 13.32
N ARG A 64 26.00 -24.01 14.00
CA ARG A 64 25.76 -24.95 15.09
C ARG A 64 24.59 -25.85 14.69
N ARG A 65 24.78 -27.16 14.72
CA ARG A 65 23.82 -28.15 14.22
C ARG A 65 23.64 -29.27 15.23
N PRO A 66 22.46 -29.90 15.33
CA PRO A 66 22.29 -31.12 16.10
C PRO A 66 23.33 -32.18 15.72
N ASP A 67 23.87 -32.88 16.72
CA ASP A 67 24.75 -34.04 16.57
C ASP A 67 26.01 -33.84 15.70
N ARG A 68 26.46 -32.59 15.51
CA ARG A 68 27.69 -32.23 14.78
C ARG A 68 28.55 -31.25 15.57
N PRO A 69 29.88 -31.23 15.36
CA PRO A 69 30.74 -30.17 15.89
C PRO A 69 30.32 -28.80 15.35
N THR A 70 30.66 -27.75 16.09
CA THR A 70 30.46 -26.37 15.63
C THR A 70 31.47 -26.03 14.52
N GLU A 71 30.97 -25.53 13.39
CA GLU A 71 31.76 -25.24 12.20
C GLU A 71 31.89 -23.72 12.01
N LYS A 72 33.08 -23.22 11.63
CA LYS A 72 33.32 -21.80 11.32
C LYS A 72 33.63 -21.64 9.83
N TYR A 73 32.95 -20.69 9.19
CA TYR A 73 33.05 -20.41 7.76
C TYR A 73 33.46 -18.95 7.51
N GLY A 74 34.16 -18.71 6.40
CA GLY A 74 34.47 -17.38 5.89
C GLY A 74 33.64 -17.05 4.66
N LEU A 75 32.86 -15.98 4.71
CA LEU A 75 32.03 -15.45 3.63
C LEU A 75 32.73 -14.25 2.99
N ARG A 76 32.85 -14.22 1.67
CA ARG A 76 33.16 -12.98 0.94
C ARG A 76 31.88 -12.45 0.31
N ALA A 77 31.52 -11.21 0.59
CA ALA A 77 30.34 -10.53 0.04
C ALA A 77 30.69 -9.08 -0.34
N TYR A 78 29.89 -8.48 -1.20
CA TYR A 78 30.04 -7.12 -1.72
C TYR A 78 28.72 -6.35 -1.66
N ASP A 79 27.89 -6.45 -2.69
CA ASP A 79 26.64 -5.72 -2.86
C ASP A 79 25.43 -6.53 -2.41
N GLU A 80 25.55 -7.84 -2.14
CA GLU A 80 24.44 -8.67 -1.66
C GLU A 80 23.83 -8.14 -0.35
N ILE A 81 24.67 -7.50 0.48
CA ILE A 81 24.29 -6.95 1.78
C ILE A 81 23.39 -5.72 1.67
N ILE A 82 23.45 -4.98 0.55
CA ILE A 82 22.56 -3.83 0.27
C ILE A 82 21.44 -4.20 -0.71
N LEU A 83 21.68 -5.12 -1.64
CA LEU A 83 20.64 -5.65 -2.52
C LEU A 83 19.55 -6.40 -1.74
N ALA A 84 19.90 -7.16 -0.69
CA ALA A 84 18.91 -7.88 0.13
C ALA A 84 17.85 -6.96 0.76
N PRO A 85 18.18 -5.93 1.57
CA PRO A 85 17.18 -5.04 2.18
C PRO A 85 16.46 -4.14 1.16
N MET A 86 17.02 -3.93 -0.04
CA MET A 86 16.36 -3.17 -1.11
C MET A 86 15.08 -3.82 -1.64
N CYS A 87 14.79 -5.10 -1.34
CA CYS A 87 13.50 -5.72 -1.70
C CYS A 87 12.30 -4.97 -1.10
N LEU A 88 12.46 -4.26 0.03
CA LEU A 88 11.43 -3.39 0.61
C LEU A 88 10.96 -2.27 -0.32
N PHE A 89 11.80 -1.86 -1.27
CA PHE A 89 11.53 -0.81 -2.25
C PHE A 89 11.38 -1.37 -3.67
N GLU A 90 12.03 -2.48 -3.98
CA GLU A 90 11.93 -3.20 -5.25
C GLU A 90 11.31 -4.60 -5.06
N PRO A 91 10.02 -4.70 -4.63
CA PRO A 91 9.39 -5.96 -4.20
C PRO A 91 9.20 -6.99 -5.32
N ARG A 92 9.54 -6.66 -6.57
CA ARG A 92 9.47 -7.55 -7.74
C ARG A 92 10.34 -8.80 -7.63
N VAL A 93 11.24 -8.86 -6.64
CA VAL A 93 12.07 -10.04 -6.33
C VAL A 93 11.36 -11.08 -5.45
N VAL A 94 10.17 -10.78 -4.91
CA VAL A 94 9.42 -11.63 -3.97
C VAL A 94 8.35 -12.46 -4.68
N GLU A 95 8.32 -13.77 -4.43
CA GLU A 95 7.32 -14.70 -4.95
C GLU A 95 5.98 -14.60 -4.19
N PHE A 96 5.29 -13.45 -4.27
CA PHE A 96 4.06 -13.19 -3.49
C PHE A 96 2.96 -14.25 -3.66
N ASP A 97 2.78 -14.80 -4.86
CA ASP A 97 1.78 -15.86 -5.11
C ASP A 97 2.09 -17.15 -4.33
N ARG A 98 3.38 -17.46 -4.18
CA ARG A 98 3.84 -18.60 -3.37
C ARG A 98 3.54 -18.41 -1.90
N LYS A 99 3.60 -17.17 -1.38
CA LYS A 99 3.16 -16.86 -0.01
C LYS A 99 1.68 -17.14 0.24
N ARG A 100 0.84 -17.21 -0.80
CA ARG A 100 -0.58 -17.60 -0.66
C ARG A 100 -0.76 -19.12 -0.52
N VAL A 101 0.20 -19.93 -0.96
CA VAL A 101 0.10 -21.39 -0.98
C VAL A 101 0.16 -21.93 0.45
N GLY A 102 -1.00 -22.34 0.97
CA GLY A 102 -1.14 -22.86 2.33
C GLY A 102 -1.62 -21.83 3.36
N LEU A 103 -1.84 -20.57 2.97
CA LEU A 103 -2.66 -19.67 3.80
C LEU A 103 -4.05 -20.27 3.96
N ARG A 104 -4.51 -20.39 5.21
CA ARG A 104 -5.89 -20.75 5.51
C ARG A 104 -6.77 -19.52 5.31
N PRO A 105 -8.02 -19.65 4.85
CA PRO A 105 -8.98 -18.55 4.88
C PRO A 105 -9.08 -17.97 6.30
N PRO A 106 -9.19 -16.64 6.46
CA PRO A 106 -9.37 -16.02 7.78
C PRO A 106 -10.68 -16.50 8.44
N SER A 107 -11.72 -16.71 7.62
CA SER A 107 -12.96 -17.39 7.96
C SER A 107 -12.77 -18.90 8.16
N SER A 108 -12.20 -19.28 9.31
CA SER A 108 -12.43 -20.64 9.82
C SER A 108 -13.91 -20.79 10.20
N HIS A 109 -14.51 -21.97 9.99
CA HIS A 109 -15.93 -22.25 10.28
C HIS A 109 -16.37 -21.90 11.73
N ASN A 110 -15.41 -21.83 12.67
CA ASN A 110 -15.66 -21.52 14.07
C ASN A 110 -15.62 -20.01 14.40
N VAL A 111 -15.35 -19.14 13.42
CA VAL A 111 -15.39 -17.67 13.56
C VAL A 111 -16.69 -17.18 12.94
N THR A 112 -17.50 -16.46 13.70
CA THR A 112 -18.79 -15.91 13.25
C THR A 112 -18.59 -14.62 12.45
N GLU A 113 -19.43 -14.42 11.43
CA GLU A 113 -19.41 -13.24 10.54
C GLU A 113 -19.42 -11.90 11.30
N GLU A 114 -20.10 -11.84 12.47
CA GLU A 114 -20.13 -10.65 13.35
C GLU A 114 -18.75 -10.16 13.81
N ILE A 115 -17.74 -11.04 13.81
CA ILE A 115 -16.34 -10.73 14.12
C ILE A 115 -15.56 -10.34 12.85
N ILE A 116 -15.95 -10.90 11.69
CA ILE A 116 -15.27 -10.75 10.40
C ILE A 116 -15.61 -9.39 9.76
N ASP A 117 -16.86 -8.96 9.85
CA ASP A 117 -17.39 -7.69 9.30
C ASP A 117 -16.71 -6.41 9.84
N HIS A 118 -15.85 -6.51 10.87
CA HIS A 118 -15.30 -5.37 11.59
C HIS A 118 -13.99 -4.83 10.99
N GLN A 119 -14.18 -4.00 9.96
CA GLN A 119 -13.29 -2.94 9.47
C GLN A 119 -11.97 -3.36 8.81
N THR A 120 -11.31 -4.44 9.23
CA THR A 120 -10.15 -4.98 8.50
C THR A 120 -10.52 -5.47 7.09
N GLU A 121 -11.78 -5.85 6.87
CA GLU A 121 -12.30 -6.24 5.55
C GLU A 121 -12.97 -5.09 4.78
N ARG A 122 -12.74 -3.82 5.19
CA ARG A 122 -13.04 -2.65 4.35
C ARG A 122 -11.84 -2.21 3.52
N VAL A 123 -11.99 -2.31 2.20
CA VAL A 123 -10.95 -1.89 1.24
C VAL A 123 -10.73 -0.39 1.37
N THR A 124 -9.55 0.02 1.81
CA THR A 124 -9.29 1.45 2.10
C THR A 124 -9.00 2.21 0.82
N SER A 125 -9.27 3.52 0.80
CA SER A 125 -8.96 4.40 -0.34
C SER A 125 -7.49 4.32 -0.76
N ALA A 126 -6.58 4.05 0.18
CA ALA A 126 -5.15 3.91 -0.12
C ALA A 126 -4.88 2.64 -0.95
N MET A 127 -5.60 1.55 -0.68
CA MET A 127 -5.55 0.33 -1.50
C MET A 127 -6.12 0.60 -2.88
N LEU A 128 -7.33 1.20 -2.97
CA LEU A 128 -7.98 1.52 -4.25
C LEU A 128 -7.10 2.40 -5.15
N ILE A 129 -6.53 3.48 -4.60
CA ILE A 129 -5.61 4.38 -5.32
C ILE A 129 -4.37 3.62 -5.80
N SER A 130 -3.90 2.64 -5.03
CA SER A 130 -2.72 1.86 -5.40
C SER A 130 -3.02 0.82 -6.50
N THR A 131 -4.19 0.19 -6.47
CA THR A 131 -4.60 -0.86 -7.43
C THR A 131 -5.42 -0.33 -8.61
N GLN A 132 -5.68 0.98 -8.69
CA GLN A 132 -6.49 1.60 -9.75
C GLN A 132 -6.03 1.22 -11.16
N HIS A 133 -4.72 1.10 -11.37
CA HIS A 133 -4.10 0.72 -12.64
C HIS A 133 -4.31 -0.75 -13.06
N LEU A 134 -4.85 -1.58 -12.16
CA LEU A 134 -5.21 -2.99 -12.39
C LEU A 134 -6.72 -3.18 -12.59
N MET A 135 -7.52 -2.13 -12.42
CA MET A 135 -8.98 -2.18 -12.55
C MET A 135 -9.39 -2.10 -14.02
N PRO A 136 -10.35 -2.94 -14.49
CA PRO A 136 -10.91 -2.81 -15.83
C PRO A 136 -11.56 -1.44 -16.05
N ALA A 137 -11.27 -0.81 -17.20
CA ALA A 137 -11.86 0.45 -17.63
C ALA A 137 -13.38 0.28 -17.89
N GLY A 138 -14.19 0.52 -16.86
CA GLY A 138 -15.63 0.26 -16.87
C GLY A 138 -16.26 0.11 -15.49
N HIS A 139 -15.48 -0.11 -14.42
CA HIS A 139 -15.98 0.08 -13.06
C HIS A 139 -16.31 1.57 -12.83
N PRO A 140 -17.42 1.90 -12.14
CA PRO A 140 -17.70 3.28 -11.75
C PRO A 140 -16.71 3.74 -10.68
N THR A 141 -15.63 4.40 -11.09
CA THR A 141 -15.01 5.43 -10.27
C THR A 141 -16.04 6.53 -10.08
N ASP A 142 -16.44 6.82 -8.84
CA ASP A 142 -17.49 7.79 -8.54
C ASP A 142 -16.95 9.23 -8.67
N SER A 143 -16.70 9.64 -9.92
CA SER A 143 -16.19 10.95 -10.28
C SER A 143 -17.36 11.93 -10.46
N PRO A 144 -17.41 13.04 -9.68
CA PRO A 144 -18.54 13.96 -9.73
C PRO A 144 -18.58 14.69 -11.08
N THR A 145 -19.51 14.29 -11.94
CA THR A 145 -19.69 14.88 -13.28
C THR A 145 -20.06 16.35 -13.20
N LYS A 146 -19.11 17.23 -13.59
CA LYS A 146 -19.36 18.67 -13.77
C LYS A 146 -20.39 18.89 -14.89
N LYS A 147 -21.68 19.00 -14.52
CA LYS A 147 -22.72 19.46 -15.44
C LYS A 147 -22.48 20.94 -15.76
N GLY A 148 -22.24 21.24 -17.03
CA GLY A 148 -22.19 22.63 -17.52
C GLY A 148 -23.55 23.33 -17.37
N PRO A 149 -23.56 24.68 -17.36
CA PRO A 149 -24.77 25.45 -17.06
C PRO A 149 -25.77 25.44 -18.22
N THR A 150 -26.80 24.60 -18.13
CA THR A 150 -27.99 24.67 -19.00
C THR A 150 -28.89 25.83 -18.56
N GLY A 151 -28.94 26.90 -19.36
CA GLY A 151 -29.67 28.12 -19.03
C GLY A 151 -31.19 28.08 -19.25
N GLY A 152 -31.88 28.98 -18.56
CA GLY A 152 -33.31 29.27 -18.64
C GLY A 152 -33.72 30.15 -17.44
N THR A 153 -34.64 31.11 -17.52
CA THR A 153 -35.48 31.54 -18.65
C THR A 153 -35.90 33.01 -18.43
N SER A 154 -35.93 33.84 -19.48
CA SER A 154 -36.57 35.17 -19.44
C SER A 154 -37.22 35.53 -20.78
N LEU A 155 -38.27 36.35 -20.73
CA LEU A 155 -39.19 36.64 -21.84
C LEU A 155 -38.83 37.92 -22.62
N PRO A 156 -39.32 38.10 -23.87
CA PRO A 156 -38.85 39.15 -24.77
C PRO A 156 -39.41 40.55 -24.46
N GLY A 157 -38.61 41.58 -24.75
CA GLY A 157 -38.97 43.00 -24.72
C GLY A 157 -38.26 43.78 -25.85
N THR A 158 -38.88 44.84 -26.34
CA THR A 158 -38.60 45.40 -27.69
C THR A 158 -37.72 46.66 -27.69
N SER A 159 -37.04 46.88 -28.83
CA SER A 159 -36.88 48.18 -29.55
C SER A 159 -35.49 48.85 -29.66
N THR A 160 -35.07 48.99 -30.93
CA THR A 160 -34.37 50.14 -31.56
C THR A 160 -32.85 50.38 -31.31
N PRO A 161 -32.13 51.02 -32.26
CA PRO A 161 -30.76 50.61 -32.62
C PRO A 161 -29.74 51.77 -32.80
N ALA A 162 -28.71 51.53 -33.63
CA ALA A 162 -27.51 52.35 -33.94
C ALA A 162 -26.34 52.15 -32.94
N GLU A 163 -25.07 52.30 -33.34
CA GLU A 163 -24.52 52.91 -34.58
C GLU A 163 -23.41 52.06 -35.23
N GLN A 164 -23.07 52.36 -36.49
CA GLN A 164 -22.03 51.67 -37.27
C GLN A 164 -20.65 52.30 -37.07
N LEU A 165 -19.58 51.53 -37.29
CA LEU A 165 -18.57 51.86 -38.32
C LEU A 165 -17.68 50.62 -38.62
N ASP A 166 -17.06 50.63 -39.80
CA ASP A 166 -16.46 49.46 -40.47
C ASP A 166 -15.00 49.80 -40.91
N PRO A 167 -14.27 49.06 -41.78
CA PRO A 167 -13.05 48.37 -41.33
C PRO A 167 -11.77 48.75 -42.16
N GLN A 168 -10.82 47.79 -42.26
CA GLN A 168 -9.62 47.70 -43.12
C GLN A 168 -8.24 48.03 -42.47
N ALA A 169 -7.09 47.61 -43.00
CA ALA A 169 -6.60 46.25 -43.37
C ALA A 169 -5.28 46.32 -44.20
N VAL A 170 -4.21 45.66 -43.72
CA VAL A 170 -2.99 45.24 -44.48
C VAL A 170 -2.39 44.02 -43.74
N VAL A 171 -1.96 42.85 -44.28
CA VAL A 171 -1.66 42.29 -45.63
C VAL A 171 -0.17 42.34 -46.06
N MET A 172 0.27 41.28 -46.77
CA MET A 172 1.64 40.99 -47.31
C MET A 172 2.72 40.58 -46.28
N ASP A 173 3.66 39.65 -46.56
CA ASP A 173 3.85 38.77 -47.74
C ASP A 173 4.55 37.42 -47.41
N GLU A 174 4.74 36.54 -48.40
CA GLU A 174 5.33 35.18 -48.28
C GLU A 174 6.88 35.09 -48.18
N SER A 175 7.41 33.99 -47.62
CA SER A 175 8.24 33.03 -48.38
C SER A 175 8.65 31.78 -47.56
N ASN A 176 8.77 30.63 -48.25
CA ASN A 176 9.16 29.32 -47.71
C ASN A 176 9.99 28.57 -48.80
N PRO A 177 10.96 27.71 -48.47
CA PRO A 177 10.65 26.28 -48.55
C PRO A 177 11.34 25.39 -47.50
N ASN A 178 10.69 24.26 -47.19
CA ASN A 178 11.19 23.14 -46.38
C ASN A 178 12.03 22.17 -47.27
N PRO A 179 12.86 21.25 -46.71
CA PRO A 179 12.30 19.91 -46.47
C PRO A 179 12.84 19.12 -45.25
N SER A 180 11.88 18.55 -44.49
CA SER A 180 11.84 17.16 -43.98
C SER A 180 13.04 16.54 -43.23
N GLY A 181 12.87 16.28 -41.93
CA GLY A 181 13.67 15.32 -41.16
C GLY A 181 13.14 15.11 -39.73
N ALA A 182 12.65 13.90 -39.41
CA ALA A 182 12.04 13.56 -38.11
C ALA A 182 13.06 13.47 -36.95
N GLY A 183 12.65 13.61 -35.68
CA GLY A 183 11.29 13.82 -35.17
C GLY A 183 11.25 14.00 -33.63
N THR A 184 10.06 14.29 -33.11
CA THR A 184 9.85 14.73 -31.72
C THR A 184 9.19 13.65 -30.85
N LEU A 185 9.57 13.59 -29.58
CA LEU A 185 8.74 13.00 -28.50
C LEU A 185 8.38 14.12 -27.54
N THR A 186 7.10 14.25 -27.20
CA THR A 186 6.57 15.25 -26.26
C THR A 186 6.19 14.58 -24.95
N GLU A 187 6.48 15.24 -23.84
CA GLU A 187 6.03 14.84 -22.51
C GLU A 187 4.50 14.97 -22.40
N GLU A 188 3.84 14.00 -21.78
CA GLU A 188 2.45 14.14 -21.33
C GLU A 188 2.45 14.59 -19.87
N GLY A 189 1.83 15.73 -19.60
CA GLY A 189 1.76 16.31 -18.26
C GLY A 189 0.72 15.63 -17.36
N ILE A 190 1.03 15.52 -16.07
CA ILE A 190 0.11 14.99 -15.05
C ILE A 190 -0.86 16.11 -14.63
N GLU A 191 -2.15 15.95 -14.89
CA GLU A 191 -3.17 16.86 -14.36
C GLU A 191 -3.41 16.63 -12.86
N ILE A 192 -3.58 17.74 -12.12
CA ILE A 192 -3.85 17.76 -10.68
C ILE A 192 -5.33 18.13 -10.47
N ILE A 193 -6.03 17.40 -9.60
CA ILE A 193 -7.44 17.67 -9.25
C ILE A 193 -7.59 17.68 -7.72
N ASP A 194 -7.82 18.87 -7.17
CA ASP A 194 -8.24 19.05 -5.77
C ASP A 194 -9.72 18.70 -5.56
N VAL A 195 -10.03 18.11 -4.41
CA VAL A 195 -11.41 17.81 -3.96
C VAL A 195 -11.52 17.98 -2.45
N GLU A 196 -12.27 18.99 -2.01
CA GLU A 196 -12.75 19.09 -0.62
C GLU A 196 -13.97 18.18 -0.39
N TYR A 197 -14.19 17.72 0.85
CA TYR A 197 -15.23 16.75 1.18
C TYR A 197 -16.12 17.21 2.34
N GLU A 198 -17.44 17.30 2.09
CA GLU A 198 -18.47 17.56 3.11
C GLU A 198 -19.21 16.26 3.46
N SER A 199 -19.42 16.00 4.75
CA SER A 199 -19.77 14.66 5.25
C SER A 199 -21.26 14.46 5.56
N LYS A 200 -21.92 13.52 4.87
CA LYS A 200 -23.25 12.97 5.23
C LYS A 200 -23.32 11.45 4.98
N LEU A 201 -23.95 10.75 5.92
CA LEU A 201 -24.16 9.29 5.91
C LEU A 201 -25.47 8.92 5.18
N PRO A 202 -25.50 7.89 4.31
CA PRO A 202 -26.73 7.30 3.78
C PRO A 202 -27.33 6.25 4.72
N THR A 203 -28.67 6.15 4.77
CA THR A 203 -29.39 5.09 5.51
C THR A 203 -29.62 3.83 4.65
N PRO A 204 -29.66 2.62 5.25
CA PRO A 204 -29.92 1.38 4.49
C PRO A 204 -31.38 1.24 4.04
N VAL A 205 -31.60 0.51 2.94
CA VAL A 205 -32.93 0.11 2.45
C VAL A 205 -33.05 -1.41 2.48
N HIS A 206 -34.07 -1.95 3.15
CA HIS A 206 -34.35 -3.38 3.17
C HIS A 206 -35.18 -3.83 1.96
N PRO A 207 -34.83 -4.92 1.26
CA PRO A 207 -35.73 -5.63 0.35
C PRO A 207 -36.81 -6.39 1.14
N GLY A 208 -38.08 -6.24 0.76
CA GLY A 208 -39.20 -6.97 1.36
C GLY A 208 -39.41 -8.36 0.74
N ALA A 209 -39.95 -9.29 1.51
CA ALA A 209 -40.26 -10.65 1.06
C ALA A 209 -41.62 -10.76 0.36
N GLY A 210 -41.70 -11.62 -0.66
CA GLY A 210 -42.94 -12.03 -1.32
C GLY A 210 -42.64 -13.10 -2.37
N GLY A 211 -43.42 -14.18 -2.43
CA GLY A 211 -43.15 -15.29 -3.34
C GLY A 211 -44.40 -16.06 -3.75
N ALA A 212 -44.32 -16.74 -4.89
CA ALA A 212 -45.26 -17.76 -5.34
C ALA A 212 -44.58 -18.66 -6.39
N SER A 213 -45.07 -19.89 -6.52
CA SER A 213 -44.49 -20.97 -7.33
C SER A 213 -45.16 -21.17 -8.70
N ALA A 214 -44.40 -21.64 -9.69
CA ALA A 214 -44.93 -22.45 -10.80
C ALA A 214 -43.83 -23.36 -11.37
N GLU A 215 -44.14 -24.64 -11.59
CA GLU A 215 -43.27 -25.60 -12.30
C GLU A 215 -43.67 -25.70 -13.77
N ALA A 216 -42.69 -25.88 -14.66
CA ALA A 216 -42.92 -26.40 -16.02
C ALA A 216 -41.66 -27.11 -16.52
N VAL A 217 -41.79 -28.38 -16.93
CA VAL A 217 -40.67 -29.19 -17.43
C VAL A 217 -40.81 -29.42 -18.94
N ASN A 218 -39.87 -28.89 -19.72
CA ASN A 218 -39.37 -29.61 -20.89
C ASN A 218 -38.01 -29.06 -21.34
N GLY A 219 -37.06 -29.95 -21.60
CA GLY A 219 -35.72 -29.56 -22.03
C GLY A 219 -35.61 -29.46 -23.55
N HIS A 220 -34.70 -28.59 -24.03
CA HIS A 220 -34.07 -28.71 -25.34
C HIS A 220 -32.58 -28.37 -25.22
N ASN A 221 -31.77 -29.01 -26.05
CA ASN A 221 -30.31 -29.02 -25.89
C ASN A 221 -29.66 -27.76 -26.48
N ALA A 222 -28.92 -27.01 -25.66
CA ALA A 222 -28.11 -25.88 -26.10
C ALA A 222 -26.80 -25.82 -25.29
N LEU A 223 -25.67 -26.01 -25.97
CA LEU A 223 -24.35 -25.81 -25.38
C LEU A 223 -24.06 -24.30 -25.27
N ALA A 224 -24.61 -23.67 -24.24
CA ALA A 224 -24.12 -22.37 -23.80
C ALA A 224 -22.65 -22.53 -23.36
N GLY A 225 -21.76 -21.71 -23.92
CA GLY A 225 -20.33 -21.81 -23.64
C GLY A 225 -20.01 -21.59 -22.16
N ALA A 226 -18.91 -22.18 -21.69
CA ALA A 226 -18.38 -21.92 -20.35
C ALA A 226 -17.87 -20.46 -20.27
N GLY A 227 -18.80 -19.54 -19.98
CA GLY A 227 -18.46 -18.17 -19.66
C GLY A 227 -17.56 -18.17 -18.43
N SER A 228 -16.32 -17.74 -18.61
CA SER A 228 -15.37 -17.57 -17.52
C SER A 228 -15.91 -16.50 -16.58
N GLN A 229 -16.60 -16.91 -15.52
CA GLN A 229 -16.99 -16.03 -14.43
C GLN A 229 -15.72 -15.44 -13.84
N THR A 230 -15.48 -14.15 -14.08
CA THR A 230 -14.40 -13.42 -13.43
C THR A 230 -14.60 -13.53 -11.93
N PRO A 231 -13.60 -13.99 -11.15
CA PRO A 231 -13.74 -14.11 -9.71
C PRO A 231 -14.05 -12.73 -9.12
N VAL A 232 -15.17 -12.64 -8.41
CA VAL A 232 -15.55 -11.43 -7.67
C VAL A 232 -14.98 -11.54 -6.27
N TYR A 233 -14.13 -10.58 -5.91
CA TYR A 233 -13.41 -10.52 -4.65
C TYR A 233 -14.19 -9.71 -3.59
N PRO A 234 -13.83 -9.79 -2.29
CA PRO A 234 -14.48 -9.01 -1.24
C PRO A 234 -14.59 -7.52 -1.57
N GLY A 235 -15.74 -6.92 -1.27
CA GLY A 235 -16.10 -5.56 -1.72
C GLY A 235 -16.69 -5.48 -3.14
N GLY A 236 -16.83 -6.60 -3.85
CA GLY A 236 -17.41 -6.65 -5.20
C GLY A 236 -16.41 -6.27 -6.32
N TYR A 237 -15.11 -6.32 -6.03
CA TYR A 237 -14.06 -5.92 -6.97
C TYR A 237 -13.67 -7.06 -7.92
N PRO A 238 -13.22 -6.76 -9.16
CA PRO A 238 -12.77 -7.74 -10.14
C PRO A 238 -11.33 -8.24 -9.92
N ILE A 239 -10.64 -7.68 -8.91
CA ILE A 239 -9.29 -8.02 -8.49
C ILE A 239 -9.24 -8.14 -6.97
N ASP A 240 -8.26 -8.89 -6.46
CA ASP A 240 -7.97 -8.99 -5.03
C ASP A 240 -7.25 -7.73 -4.54
N VAL A 241 -8.01 -6.67 -4.26
CA VAL A 241 -7.45 -5.36 -3.91
C VAL A 241 -6.54 -5.42 -2.67
N TYR A 242 -6.80 -6.33 -1.72
CA TYR A 242 -5.93 -6.55 -0.56
C TYR A 242 -4.57 -7.09 -0.98
N PHE A 243 -4.56 -8.15 -1.78
CA PHE A 243 -3.32 -8.79 -2.20
C PHE A 243 -2.52 -7.91 -3.13
N GLU A 244 -3.14 -7.28 -4.13
CA GLU A 244 -2.43 -6.39 -5.06
C GLU A 244 -1.88 -5.14 -4.36
N ALA A 245 -2.63 -4.54 -3.42
CA ALA A 245 -2.11 -3.45 -2.60
C ALA A 245 -1.01 -3.88 -1.61
N SER A 246 -0.90 -5.17 -1.28
CA SER A 246 0.13 -5.68 -0.35
C SER A 246 1.51 -5.89 -1.00
N LYS A 247 1.60 -5.80 -2.34
CA LYS A 247 2.84 -5.96 -3.12
C LYS A 247 3.61 -4.65 -3.35
N LEU A 248 3.13 -3.53 -2.79
CA LEU A 248 3.68 -2.20 -3.06
C LEU A 248 5.09 -2.01 -2.46
N PRO A 249 5.94 -1.21 -3.12
CA PRO A 249 7.10 -0.60 -2.49
C PRO A 249 6.73 0.14 -1.20
N LEU A 250 7.59 0.06 -0.18
CA LEU A 250 7.36 0.66 1.15
C LEU A 250 7.18 2.19 1.09
N ASP A 251 7.96 2.86 0.25
CA ASP A 251 7.89 4.31 -0.02
C ASP A 251 6.55 4.69 -0.70
N VAL A 252 6.15 3.99 -1.76
CA VAL A 252 4.86 4.18 -2.45
C VAL A 252 3.67 3.91 -1.51
N ALA A 253 3.75 2.87 -0.69
CA ALA A 253 2.71 2.52 0.28
C ALA A 253 2.52 3.60 1.36
N ILE A 254 3.62 4.13 1.90
CA ILE A 254 3.59 5.23 2.88
C ILE A 254 3.04 6.51 2.23
N PHE A 255 3.48 6.85 1.02
CA PHE A 255 2.95 8.01 0.30
C PHE A 255 1.46 7.89 0.01
N ASN A 256 0.98 6.74 -0.47
CA ASN A 256 -0.44 6.50 -0.73
C ASN A 256 -1.28 6.50 0.57
N SER A 257 -0.71 6.04 1.68
CA SER A 257 -1.36 6.14 3.00
C SER A 257 -1.46 7.58 3.49
N ALA A 258 -0.43 8.41 3.25
CA ALA A 258 -0.46 9.84 3.61
C ALA A 258 -1.41 10.65 2.72
N ARG A 259 -1.44 10.38 1.40
CA ARG A 259 -2.30 11.06 0.42
C ARG A 259 -3.80 10.96 0.73
N VAL A 260 -4.23 9.85 1.33
CA VAL A 260 -5.63 9.61 1.73
C VAL A 260 -6.11 10.51 2.89
N ALA A 261 -5.21 11.24 3.55
CA ALA A 261 -5.58 12.26 4.52
C ALA A 261 -6.44 13.40 3.92
N GLY A 262 -6.24 13.69 2.63
CA GLY A 262 -6.89 14.78 1.89
C GLY A 262 -6.34 16.17 2.25
N GLY A 263 -5.94 16.94 1.23
CA GLY A 263 -5.39 18.29 1.34
C GLY A 263 -3.88 18.29 1.66
N ASP A 264 -3.11 19.04 0.86
CA ASP A 264 -1.63 19.04 0.90
C ASP A 264 -1.06 19.31 2.29
N ASP A 265 -1.67 20.21 3.06
CA ASP A 265 -1.25 20.56 4.43
C ASP A 265 -1.14 19.33 5.34
N LYS A 266 -2.07 18.36 5.21
CA LYS A 266 -2.00 17.11 5.98
C LYS A 266 -0.96 16.16 5.41
N ILE A 267 -0.82 16.10 4.09
CA ILE A 267 0.16 15.24 3.42
C ILE A 267 1.59 15.68 3.79
N ARG A 268 1.87 16.99 3.76
CA ARG A 268 3.13 17.59 4.27
C ARG A 268 3.32 17.27 5.75
N LYS A 269 2.33 17.52 6.61
CA LYS A 269 2.43 17.24 8.05
C LYS A 269 2.71 15.78 8.37
N TYR A 270 2.13 14.82 7.64
CA TYR A 270 2.37 13.39 7.87
C TYR A 270 3.70 12.90 7.30
N LEU A 271 4.13 13.40 6.14
CA LEU A 271 5.46 13.07 5.59
C LEU A 271 6.60 13.78 6.34
N GLN A 272 6.32 14.82 7.12
CA GLN A 272 7.23 15.44 8.10
C GLN A 272 7.27 14.69 9.45
N ALA A 273 6.48 13.63 9.63
CA ALA A 273 6.32 12.94 10.91
C ALA A 273 6.30 11.40 10.78
N VAL A 274 7.06 10.86 9.82
CA VAL A 274 7.12 9.40 9.58
C VAL A 274 7.98 8.73 10.65
N LEU A 275 7.43 7.76 11.39
CA LEU A 275 8.15 6.97 12.38
C LEU A 275 8.35 5.54 11.88
N VAL A 276 9.58 5.04 11.90
CA VAL A 276 9.93 3.65 11.51
C VAL A 276 10.19 2.83 12.77
N ILE A 277 9.50 1.69 12.91
CA ILE A 277 9.53 0.81 14.10
C ILE A 277 9.67 -0.67 13.71
N GLY A 278 9.86 -1.55 14.70
CA GLY A 278 9.98 -3.00 14.49
C GLY A 278 11.41 -3.44 14.16
N GLY A 279 11.57 -4.74 13.83
CA GLY A 279 12.89 -5.35 13.61
C GLY A 279 13.68 -4.71 12.48
N THR A 280 13.05 -4.50 11.32
CA THR A 280 13.68 -3.92 10.11
C THR A 280 14.14 -2.47 10.28
N ALA A 281 13.68 -1.75 11.32
CA ALA A 281 14.19 -0.43 11.66
C ALA A 281 15.67 -0.42 12.10
N HIS A 282 16.25 -1.58 12.42
CA HIS A 282 17.67 -1.73 12.75
C HIS A 282 18.62 -1.72 11.54
N ILE A 283 18.11 -1.86 10.32
CA ILE A 283 18.94 -1.89 9.10
C ILE A 283 19.61 -0.51 8.95
N PRO A 284 20.95 -0.39 9.02
CA PRO A 284 21.63 0.89 8.93
C PRO A 284 21.27 1.62 7.64
N GLY A 285 21.04 2.94 7.71
CA GLY A 285 20.64 3.73 6.55
C GLY A 285 19.16 3.65 6.14
N ILE A 286 18.32 2.78 6.71
CA ILE A 286 16.89 2.66 6.35
C ILE A 286 16.15 4.00 6.36
N SER A 287 16.39 4.83 7.38
CA SER A 287 15.78 6.16 7.49
C SER A 287 16.21 7.11 6.37
N HIS A 288 17.48 7.06 5.94
CA HIS A 288 17.98 7.92 4.85
C HIS A 288 17.43 7.45 3.49
N ALA A 289 17.44 6.14 3.24
CA ALA A 289 16.88 5.56 2.02
C ALA A 289 15.38 5.88 1.88
N LEU A 290 14.62 5.78 2.99
CA LEU A 290 13.21 6.11 3.02
C LEU A 290 12.94 7.62 2.91
N GLU A 291 13.73 8.47 3.58
CA GLU A 291 13.62 9.94 3.47
C GLU A 291 13.83 10.41 2.02
N SER A 292 14.91 9.93 1.39
CA SER A 292 15.26 10.26 0.01
C SER A 292 14.20 9.82 -0.99
N ARG A 293 13.72 8.57 -0.88
CA ARG A 293 12.69 8.01 -1.77
C ARG A 293 11.34 8.69 -1.61
N LEU A 294 10.88 8.92 -0.38
CA LEU A 294 9.64 9.67 -0.12
C LEU A 294 9.74 11.13 -0.58
N GLN A 295 10.90 11.79 -0.42
CA GLN A 295 11.12 13.14 -0.95
C GLN A 295 11.00 13.15 -2.49
N ALA A 296 11.60 12.17 -3.17
CA ALA A 296 11.53 12.06 -4.63
C ALA A 296 10.10 11.85 -5.15
N ILE A 297 9.28 11.05 -4.44
CA ILE A 297 7.86 10.86 -4.76
C ILE A 297 7.04 12.12 -4.47
N ALA A 298 7.27 12.77 -3.31
CA ALA A 298 6.39 13.83 -2.84
C ALA A 298 6.67 15.21 -3.43
N THR A 299 7.92 15.54 -3.79
CA THR A 299 8.29 16.86 -4.35
C THR A 299 7.49 17.22 -5.61
N PRO A 300 7.29 16.33 -6.62
CA PRO A 300 6.47 16.64 -7.79
C PRO A 300 4.96 16.47 -7.58
N LEU A 301 4.52 15.86 -6.48
CA LEU A 301 3.11 15.49 -6.25
C LEU A 301 2.41 16.29 -5.14
N VAL A 302 3.15 17.07 -4.34
CA VAL A 302 2.60 17.82 -3.19
C VAL A 302 3.14 19.25 -3.19
N PRO A 303 2.33 20.25 -3.59
CA PRO A 303 2.68 21.66 -3.51
C PRO A 303 3.31 22.08 -2.18
N ASN A 304 4.39 22.85 -2.27
CA ASN A 304 5.19 23.36 -1.16
C ASN A 304 5.80 22.28 -0.23
N MET A 305 6.08 21.08 -0.73
CA MET A 305 6.82 20.04 0.01
C MET A 305 8.31 20.39 0.16
N GLU A 306 8.64 21.20 1.17
CA GLU A 306 10.03 21.59 1.49
C GLU A 306 10.89 20.39 1.88
N LYS A 307 10.40 19.55 2.80
CA LYS A 307 11.13 18.39 3.33
C LYS A 307 10.19 17.31 3.88
N VAL A 308 10.48 16.06 3.53
CA VAL A 308 10.07 14.82 4.22
C VAL A 308 11.02 14.53 5.38
N GLN A 309 10.53 14.07 6.52
CA GLN A 309 11.37 13.77 7.69
C GLN A 309 11.00 12.42 8.30
N ILE A 310 12.03 11.56 8.43
CA ILE A 310 11.92 10.35 9.26
C ILE A 310 12.30 10.70 10.70
N ILE A 311 11.35 10.57 11.62
CA ILE A 311 11.59 10.72 13.05
C ILE A 311 12.34 9.47 13.54
N PRO A 312 13.56 9.62 14.11
CA PRO A 312 14.26 8.49 14.71
C PRO A 312 13.53 8.03 16.00
N PRO A 313 13.66 6.75 16.39
CA PRO A 313 13.16 6.28 17.68
C PRO A 313 13.75 7.12 18.82
N PRO A 314 13.03 7.30 19.94
CA PRO A 314 13.57 7.98 21.11
C PRO A 314 14.89 7.33 21.57
N LYS A 315 15.85 8.15 22.01
CA LYS A 315 17.11 7.64 22.58
C LYS A 315 16.80 6.63 23.70
N GLU A 316 17.59 5.56 23.75
CA GLU A 316 17.42 4.44 24.71
C GLU A 316 16.11 3.61 24.51
N VAL A 317 15.41 3.80 23.37
CA VAL A 317 14.29 2.95 22.98
C VAL A 317 14.56 2.20 21.69
N ASP A 318 14.80 0.90 21.85
CA ASP A 318 14.80 -0.09 20.76
C ASP A 318 13.47 -0.06 19.97
N PRO A 319 13.50 0.08 18.62
CA PRO A 319 12.34 0.09 17.74
C PRO A 319 11.40 -1.12 17.84
N ILE A 320 11.89 -2.31 18.20
CA ILE A 320 11.11 -3.54 18.32
C ILE A 320 10.11 -3.43 19.47
N VAL A 321 10.54 -2.83 20.59
CA VAL A 321 9.74 -2.72 21.82
C VAL A 321 9.02 -1.38 21.95
N LEU A 322 9.18 -0.43 21.02
CA LEU A 322 8.59 0.91 21.11
C LEU A 322 7.05 0.87 21.21
N ALA A 323 6.39 0.03 20.40
CA ALA A 323 4.93 -0.16 20.47
C ALA A 323 4.49 -0.75 21.82
N TRP A 324 5.24 -1.72 22.37
CA TRP A 324 4.95 -2.35 23.66
C TRP A 324 5.17 -1.39 24.84
N LYS A 325 6.23 -0.57 24.78
CA LYS A 325 6.44 0.56 25.70
C LYS A 325 5.29 1.57 25.61
N GLY A 326 4.77 1.86 24.41
CA GLY A 326 3.58 2.68 24.21
C GLY A 326 2.33 2.13 24.90
N ALA A 327 2.05 0.83 24.75
CA ALA A 327 0.96 0.16 25.47
C ALA A 327 1.15 0.20 27.00
N ALA A 328 2.39 0.06 27.48
CA ALA A 328 2.73 0.18 28.91
C ALA A 328 2.67 1.63 29.46
N VAL A 329 2.59 2.63 28.59
CA VAL A 329 2.24 4.03 28.93
C VAL A 329 0.72 4.22 28.92
N LEU A 330 0.02 3.72 27.89
CA LEU A 330 -1.45 3.77 27.80
C LEU A 330 -2.11 3.15 29.04
N GLY A 331 -1.62 2.01 29.51
CA GLY A 331 -2.07 1.35 30.76
C GLY A 331 -1.82 2.14 32.06
N LYS A 332 -1.29 3.38 31.96
CA LYS A 332 -1.05 4.31 33.08
C LYS A 332 -1.66 5.70 32.82
N MET A 333 -2.36 5.90 31.72
CA MET A 333 -3.02 7.17 31.41
C MET A 333 -4.35 7.29 32.18
N ASP A 334 -4.65 8.50 32.67
CA ASP A 334 -5.98 8.80 33.22
C ASP A 334 -7.06 8.53 32.15
N GLY A 335 -8.18 7.93 32.57
CA GLY A 335 -9.25 7.49 31.65
C GLY A 335 -9.04 6.11 31.01
N VAL A 336 -7.87 5.46 31.14
CA VAL A 336 -7.72 4.06 30.68
C VAL A 336 -8.68 3.10 31.41
N SER A 337 -9.13 3.47 32.61
CA SER A 337 -10.22 2.86 33.39
C SER A 337 -11.46 2.51 32.55
N ASP A 338 -11.77 3.37 31.58
CA ASP A 338 -13.04 3.35 30.87
C ASP A 338 -12.96 2.43 29.63
N LEU A 339 -11.72 2.13 29.19
CA LEU A 339 -11.41 1.27 28.04
C LEU A 339 -11.38 -0.23 28.38
N TRP A 340 -11.28 -0.61 29.67
CA TRP A 340 -11.25 -2.02 30.07
C TRP A 340 -12.61 -2.66 29.88
N VAL A 341 -12.66 -3.76 29.13
CA VAL A 341 -13.80 -4.70 29.13
C VAL A 341 -13.61 -5.67 30.28
N THR A 342 -14.50 -5.65 31.28
CA THR A 342 -14.46 -6.62 32.38
C THR A 342 -15.16 -7.93 31.99
N GLN A 343 -14.99 -8.98 32.79
CA GLN A 343 -15.75 -10.22 32.61
C GLN A 343 -17.26 -9.95 32.62
N ALA A 344 -17.76 -9.11 33.54
CA ALA A 344 -19.20 -8.82 33.62
C ALA A 344 -19.72 -8.05 32.40
N ASP A 345 -18.92 -7.17 31.81
CA ASP A 345 -19.25 -6.52 30.53
C ASP A 345 -19.34 -7.56 29.40
N TRP A 346 -18.37 -8.47 29.34
CA TRP A 346 -18.33 -9.51 28.31
C TRP A 346 -19.47 -10.52 28.44
N ASP A 347 -19.74 -11.01 29.64
CA ASP A 347 -20.81 -11.97 29.93
C ASP A 347 -22.22 -11.37 29.68
N THR A 348 -22.35 -10.04 29.68
CA THR A 348 -23.62 -9.31 29.46
C THR A 348 -23.79 -8.77 28.03
N LEU A 349 -22.72 -8.30 27.39
CA LEU A 349 -22.75 -7.55 26.12
C LEU A 349 -21.91 -8.19 25.01
N GLY A 350 -21.00 -9.11 25.33
CA GLY A 350 -20.07 -9.73 24.39
C GLY A 350 -19.32 -8.72 23.52
N MET A 351 -19.33 -8.94 22.20
CA MET A 351 -18.73 -8.05 21.21
C MET A 351 -19.23 -6.60 21.26
N ARG A 352 -20.40 -6.31 21.85
CA ARG A 352 -20.87 -4.93 22.02
C ARG A 352 -20.06 -4.16 23.07
N ALA A 353 -19.57 -4.81 24.14
CA ALA A 353 -18.70 -4.15 25.12
C ALA A 353 -17.42 -3.60 24.48
N LEU A 354 -16.85 -4.35 23.53
CA LEU A 354 -15.68 -3.88 22.77
C LEU A 354 -16.02 -2.63 21.94
N LYS A 355 -17.21 -2.57 21.33
CA LYS A 355 -17.65 -1.42 20.52
C LYS A 355 -17.97 -0.17 21.34
N GLU A 356 -18.41 -0.34 22.59
CA GLU A 356 -18.76 0.77 23.48
C GLU A 356 -17.58 1.26 24.34
N ARG A 357 -16.51 0.46 24.49
CA ARG A 357 -15.32 0.81 25.29
C ARG A 357 -14.02 0.99 24.50
N CYS A 358 -13.89 0.50 23.26
CA CYS A 358 -12.64 0.68 22.52
C CYS A 358 -12.50 2.11 21.95
N PHE A 359 -11.30 2.68 22.03
CA PHE A 359 -10.98 4.02 21.50
C PHE A 359 -10.97 4.07 19.96
N TYR A 360 -10.96 2.91 19.30
CA TYR A 360 -10.99 2.77 17.85
C TYR A 360 -11.88 1.58 17.46
N LEU A 361 -12.59 1.75 16.35
CA LEU A 361 -13.29 0.70 15.61
C LEU A 361 -13.00 0.91 14.13
#